data_AF-A0A1S3IN22-F1
#
_entry.id   AF-A0A1S3IN22-F1
#
_cell.length_a   1.000
_cell.length_b   1.000
_cell.length_c   1.000
_cell.angle_alpha   90.00
_cell.angle_beta   90.00
_cell.angle_gamma   90.00
#
_symmetry.space_group_name_H-M   'P 1'
#
loop_
_entity.id
_entity.type
_entity.pdbx_description
1 polymer ?
#
loop_
_entity_poly.entity_id
_entity_poly.type
_entity_poly.pdbx_seq_one_letter_code
_entity_poly.pdbx_strand_id
1 'polypeptide(L)'
;MKDSQPTNPSGADRVWLFKGYENKEIAVYETVEDITRGIQSASITLPYKWAGTGHVVNKGGLYFQRSKTQNIVKYDIQKRNITAENHLKSVDSDNTYTYQWGGYTTTDFAVDEYGLWLVYGNRSNNCYLVIAKINPDTLNVEHSWATTIRSGSVGNTFMKCGVLYATNSYSETSTYIRYTYDTNTGKQKSLPLNRIPFNQPGTYNTMLDYNPHDGLLYYADDYQGYLATFPIVKSV
;
A
#
# COMPACT_ATOMS: atom_id res chain seq x y z
N MET A 1 -3.62 0.15 -9.38
CA MET A 1 -3.15 -1.15 -8.85
C MET A 1 -3.72 -2.31 -9.67
N LYS A 2 -3.13 -3.50 -9.60
CA LYS A 2 -3.69 -4.76 -10.13
C LYS A 2 -3.99 -5.73 -8.97
N ASP A 3 -4.70 -6.81 -9.25
CA ASP A 3 -4.91 -7.88 -8.25
C ASP A 3 -3.59 -8.63 -8.03
N SER A 4 -3.21 -8.78 -6.77
CA SER A 4 -1.98 -9.48 -6.38
C SER A 4 -2.10 -11.01 -6.45
N GLN A 5 -3.31 -11.53 -6.57
CA GLN A 5 -3.58 -12.96 -6.74
C GLN A 5 -4.88 -13.17 -7.56
N PRO A 6 -4.88 -12.82 -8.86
CA PRO A 6 -6.08 -12.89 -9.69
C PRO A 6 -6.59 -14.33 -9.78
N THR A 7 -7.88 -14.54 -9.50
CA THR A 7 -8.54 -15.86 -9.57
C THR A 7 -8.96 -16.24 -11.00
N ASN A 8 -9.03 -15.27 -11.89
CA ASN A 8 -9.32 -15.45 -13.32
C ASN A 8 -8.18 -14.83 -14.15
N PRO A 9 -7.50 -15.60 -15.02
CA PRO A 9 -6.43 -15.08 -15.87
C PRO A 9 -6.85 -13.87 -16.73
N SER A 10 -8.10 -13.83 -17.19
CA SER A 10 -8.59 -12.69 -18.01
C SER A 10 -8.71 -11.38 -17.22
N GLY A 11 -8.67 -11.43 -15.88
CA GLY A 11 -8.71 -10.27 -15.01
C GLY A 11 -7.34 -9.88 -14.44
N ALA A 12 -6.27 -10.61 -14.77
CA ALA A 12 -4.93 -10.34 -14.27
C ALA A 12 -4.38 -8.98 -14.75
N ASP A 13 -4.84 -8.52 -15.93
CA ASP A 13 -4.43 -7.25 -16.51
C ASP A 13 -5.25 -6.03 -16.08
N ARG A 14 -6.39 -6.29 -15.45
CA ARG A 14 -7.31 -5.26 -14.98
C ARG A 14 -6.62 -4.36 -13.96
N VAL A 15 -6.86 -3.07 -14.14
CA VAL A 15 -6.36 -2.02 -13.26
C VAL A 15 -7.52 -1.34 -12.55
N TRP A 16 -7.40 -1.25 -11.24
CA TRP A 16 -8.26 -0.42 -10.40
C TRP A 16 -7.50 0.87 -10.07
N LEU A 17 -8.07 1.99 -10.50
CA LEU A 17 -7.50 3.32 -10.29
C LEU A 17 -8.32 4.08 -9.25
N PHE A 18 -7.65 4.43 -8.17
CA PHE A 18 -8.19 5.18 -7.03
C PHE A 18 -7.68 6.60 -7.14
N LYS A 19 -8.60 7.55 -7.29
CA LYS A 19 -8.25 8.96 -7.47
C LYS A 19 -8.42 9.71 -6.15
N GLY A 20 -7.36 10.39 -5.74
CA GLY A 20 -7.31 11.18 -4.52
C GLY A 20 -7.25 10.36 -3.22
N TYR A 21 -7.10 11.10 -2.11
CA TYR A 21 -6.78 10.55 -0.79
C TYR A 21 -7.99 10.29 0.11
N GLU A 22 -9.19 10.71 -0.32
CA GLU A 22 -10.44 10.44 0.37
C GLU A 22 -11.62 10.41 -0.61
N ASN A 23 -11.95 9.24 -1.14
CA ASN A 23 -12.99 9.08 -2.15
C ASN A 23 -13.65 7.69 -2.02
N LYS A 24 -14.67 7.38 -2.81
CA LYS A 24 -15.39 6.10 -2.84
C LYS A 24 -15.65 5.56 -4.25
N GLU A 25 -15.21 6.28 -5.28
CA GLU A 25 -15.43 5.90 -6.69
C GLU A 25 -14.14 5.36 -7.32
N ILE A 26 -14.14 4.09 -7.69
CA ILE A 26 -13.00 3.42 -8.32
C ILE A 26 -13.24 3.38 -9.82
N ALA A 27 -12.26 3.85 -10.59
CA ALA A 27 -12.25 3.68 -12.04
C ALA A 27 -11.61 2.34 -12.39
N VAL A 28 -12.24 1.57 -13.28
CA VAL A 28 -11.76 0.25 -13.70
C VAL A 28 -11.34 0.31 -15.17
N TYR A 29 -10.15 -0.20 -15.46
CA TYR A 29 -9.59 -0.30 -16.81
C TYR A 29 -9.20 -1.75 -17.06
N GLU A 30 -9.38 -2.27 -18.27
CA GLU A 30 -8.99 -3.66 -18.56
C GLU A 30 -7.48 -3.82 -18.68
N THR A 31 -6.77 -2.75 -19.10
CA THR A 31 -5.31 -2.74 -19.22
C THR A 31 -4.71 -1.40 -18.77
N VAL A 32 -3.39 -1.35 -18.61
CA VAL A 32 -2.65 -0.09 -18.40
C VAL A 32 -2.72 0.81 -19.64
N GLU A 33 -2.73 0.25 -20.85
CA GLU A 33 -2.86 1.02 -22.10
C GLU A 33 -4.20 1.78 -22.15
N ASP A 34 -5.27 1.16 -21.66
CA ASP A 34 -6.58 1.81 -21.57
C ASP A 34 -6.56 3.03 -20.64
N ILE A 35 -5.72 3.05 -19.61
CA ILE A 35 -5.52 4.23 -18.76
C ILE A 35 -4.92 5.37 -19.59
N THR A 36 -3.84 5.08 -20.34
CA THR A 36 -3.18 6.06 -21.21
C THR A 36 -4.14 6.62 -22.28
N ARG A 37 -5.05 5.78 -22.78
CA ARG A 37 -6.04 6.15 -23.80
C ARG A 37 -7.33 6.75 -23.22
N GLY A 38 -7.50 6.74 -21.89
CA GLY A 38 -8.70 7.22 -21.22
C GLY A 38 -9.93 6.32 -21.40
N ILE A 39 -9.76 5.03 -21.75
CA ILE A 39 -10.84 4.08 -22.02
C ILE A 39 -11.25 3.38 -20.71
N GLN A 40 -12.14 4.01 -19.96
CA GLN A 40 -12.66 3.41 -18.71
C GLN A 40 -13.69 2.32 -19.04
N SER A 41 -13.49 1.11 -18.50
CA SER A 41 -14.38 -0.05 -18.70
C SER A 41 -15.60 -0.05 -17.78
N ALA A 42 -15.42 0.36 -16.52
CA ALA A 42 -16.47 0.39 -15.51
C ALA A 42 -16.12 1.36 -14.36
N SER A 43 -17.08 1.55 -13.44
CA SER A 43 -16.86 2.17 -12.15
C SER A 43 -17.40 1.29 -11.02
N ILE A 44 -16.78 1.36 -9.84
CA ILE A 44 -17.25 0.73 -8.62
C ILE A 44 -17.39 1.80 -7.54
N THR A 45 -18.59 1.93 -7.00
CA THR A 45 -18.86 2.81 -5.85
C THR A 45 -18.81 2.00 -4.56
N LEU A 46 -17.90 2.34 -3.66
CA LEU A 46 -17.80 1.75 -2.34
C LEU A 46 -18.87 2.31 -1.38
N PRO A 47 -19.33 1.50 -0.41
CA PRO A 47 -20.24 1.98 0.64
C PRO A 47 -19.59 3.01 1.57
N TYR A 48 -18.26 2.98 1.70
CA TYR A 48 -17.48 3.90 2.52
C TYR A 48 -16.39 4.57 1.69
N LYS A 49 -16.03 5.79 2.09
CA LYS A 49 -14.81 6.43 1.56
C LYS A 49 -13.57 5.75 2.14
N TRP A 50 -12.53 5.61 1.32
CA TRP A 50 -11.21 5.19 1.78
C TRP A 50 -10.41 6.36 2.36
N ALA A 51 -9.38 6.04 3.14
CA ALA A 51 -8.37 6.97 3.61
C ALA A 51 -7.03 6.67 2.92
N GLY A 52 -6.40 7.70 2.37
CA GLY A 52 -5.06 7.63 1.78
C GLY A 52 -5.01 6.81 0.50
N THR A 53 -3.82 6.27 0.23
CA THR A 53 -3.46 5.57 -1.01
C THR A 53 -2.95 4.16 -0.79
N GLY A 54 -2.84 3.70 0.47
CA GLY A 54 -2.34 2.37 0.82
C GLY A 54 -3.41 1.28 0.78
N HIS A 55 -4.20 1.25 -0.29
CA HIS A 55 -5.21 0.21 -0.52
C HIS A 55 -4.60 -0.90 -1.40
N VAL A 56 -5.00 -2.17 -1.19
CA VAL A 56 -4.56 -3.32 -2.02
C VAL A 56 -5.74 -4.10 -2.59
N VAL A 57 -5.57 -4.70 -3.77
CA VAL A 57 -6.50 -5.69 -4.34
C VAL A 57 -5.80 -7.03 -4.32
N ASN A 58 -6.41 -8.00 -3.66
CA ASN A 58 -5.87 -9.34 -3.51
C ASN A 58 -6.98 -10.39 -3.52
N LYS A 59 -6.92 -11.32 -4.47
CA LYS A 59 -7.85 -12.43 -4.63
C LYS A 59 -9.30 -11.96 -4.75
N GLY A 60 -9.54 -10.92 -5.54
CA GLY A 60 -10.84 -10.29 -5.75
C GLY A 60 -11.37 -9.45 -4.58
N GLY A 61 -10.64 -9.37 -3.46
CA GLY A 61 -10.96 -8.48 -2.34
C GLY A 61 -10.19 -7.17 -2.45
N LEU A 62 -10.86 -6.05 -2.23
CA LEU A 62 -10.26 -4.74 -2.02
C LEU A 62 -10.13 -4.47 -0.52
N TYR A 63 -8.92 -4.12 -0.08
CA TYR A 63 -8.58 -3.83 1.32
C TYR A 63 -8.19 -2.36 1.46
N PHE A 64 -8.81 -1.67 2.42
CA PHE A 64 -8.57 -0.24 2.64
C PHE A 64 -8.94 0.16 4.07
N GLN A 65 -8.40 1.29 4.54
CA GLN A 65 -8.88 1.95 5.75
C GLN A 65 -10.11 2.80 5.43
N ARG A 66 -11.17 2.66 6.22
CA ARG A 66 -12.35 3.53 6.13
C ARG A 66 -12.00 4.92 6.66
N SER A 67 -12.24 5.94 5.83
CA SER A 67 -11.95 7.35 6.15
C SER A 67 -12.50 7.77 7.51
N LYS A 68 -11.67 8.48 8.29
CA LYS A 68 -11.98 9.04 9.62
C LYS A 68 -12.40 7.99 10.65
N THR A 69 -11.93 6.76 10.48
CA THR A 69 -12.14 5.66 11.43
C THR A 69 -10.86 4.85 11.62
N GLN A 70 -10.85 4.01 12.64
CA GLN A 70 -9.79 3.05 12.91
C GLN A 70 -10.11 1.68 12.30
N ASN A 71 -11.07 1.64 11.38
CA ASN A 71 -11.57 0.41 10.79
C ASN A 71 -10.86 0.14 9.48
N ILE A 72 -10.38 -1.09 9.34
CA ILE A 72 -9.98 -1.65 8.05
C ILE A 72 -11.12 -2.49 7.48
N VAL A 73 -11.26 -2.47 6.16
CA VAL A 73 -12.42 -3.03 5.45
C VAL A 73 -11.94 -3.92 4.30
N LYS A 74 -12.64 -5.03 4.10
CA LYS A 74 -12.57 -5.87 2.90
C LYS A 74 -13.89 -5.74 2.13
N TYR A 75 -13.79 -5.23 0.91
CA TYR A 75 -14.88 -5.20 -0.04
C TYR A 75 -14.67 -6.30 -1.11
N ASP A 76 -15.62 -7.20 -1.25
CA ASP A 76 -15.60 -8.23 -2.30
C ASP A 76 -16.11 -7.59 -3.60
N ILE A 77 -15.23 -7.48 -4.59
CA ILE A 77 -15.50 -6.77 -5.84
C ILE A 77 -16.61 -7.48 -6.64
N GLN A 78 -16.67 -8.81 -6.60
CA GLN A 78 -17.65 -9.58 -7.34
C GLN A 78 -19.03 -9.56 -6.67
N LYS A 79 -19.07 -9.75 -5.35
CA LYS A 79 -20.32 -9.73 -4.56
C LYS A 79 -20.83 -8.32 -4.32
N ARG A 80 -19.98 -7.31 -4.55
CA ARG A 80 -20.27 -5.88 -4.36
C ARG A 80 -20.70 -5.52 -2.93
N ASN A 81 -20.11 -6.17 -1.93
CA ASN A 81 -20.42 -5.93 -0.53
C ASN A 81 -19.18 -5.97 0.36
N ILE A 82 -19.32 -5.42 1.57
CA ILE A 82 -18.32 -5.60 2.62
C ILE A 82 -18.44 -7.03 3.14
N THR A 83 -17.33 -7.75 3.16
CA THR A 83 -17.27 -9.14 3.66
C THR A 83 -16.53 -9.26 4.99
N ALA A 84 -15.70 -8.28 5.34
CA ALA A 84 -15.11 -8.15 6.66
C ALA A 84 -14.82 -6.68 6.99
N GLU A 85 -14.92 -6.33 8.26
CA GLU A 85 -14.52 -5.04 8.82
C GLU A 85 -13.94 -5.31 10.21
N ASN A 86 -12.78 -4.72 10.52
CA ASN A 86 -12.14 -4.88 11.82
C ASN A 86 -11.67 -3.54 12.38
N HIS A 87 -11.95 -3.31 13.67
CA HIS A 87 -11.57 -2.10 14.39
C HIS A 87 -10.22 -2.29 15.09
N LEU A 88 -9.19 -1.60 14.60
CA LEU A 88 -7.84 -1.68 15.15
C LEU A 88 -7.54 -0.46 16.02
N LYS A 89 -7.69 -0.60 17.35
CA LYS A 89 -7.51 0.52 18.31
C LYS A 89 -6.17 1.25 18.19
N SER A 90 -5.13 0.61 17.66
CA SER A 90 -3.79 1.19 17.50
C SER A 90 -3.61 1.95 16.18
N VAL A 91 -4.54 1.82 15.23
CA VAL A 91 -4.56 2.58 13.98
C VAL A 91 -5.04 4.00 14.24
N ASP A 92 -4.50 4.95 13.51
CA ASP A 92 -4.89 6.35 13.59
C ASP A 92 -6.08 6.66 12.68
N SER A 93 -7.10 7.33 13.23
CA SER A 93 -8.25 7.86 12.49
C SER A 93 -8.14 9.35 12.19
N ASP A 94 -7.24 10.05 12.89
CA ASP A 94 -7.23 11.51 12.99
C ASP A 94 -6.16 12.14 12.07
N ASN A 95 -5.54 11.33 11.20
CA ASN A 95 -4.54 11.76 10.22
C ASN A 95 -3.32 12.46 10.86
N THR A 96 -2.92 11.99 12.04
CA THR A 96 -1.80 12.51 12.84
C THR A 96 -0.50 11.72 12.60
N TYR A 97 -0.60 10.40 12.43
CA TYR A 97 0.53 9.46 12.35
C TYR A 97 0.75 8.96 10.92
N THR A 98 1.11 9.90 10.04
CA THR A 98 1.26 9.70 8.60
C THR A 98 2.70 9.47 8.17
N TYR A 99 2.93 9.08 6.92
CA TYR A 99 4.21 9.26 6.24
C TYR A 99 4.52 10.74 6.01
N GLN A 100 5.74 11.04 5.56
CA GLN A 100 6.23 12.43 5.40
C GLN A 100 5.28 13.36 4.64
N TRP A 101 4.54 12.85 3.66
CA TRP A 101 3.67 13.66 2.80
C TRP A 101 2.25 13.84 3.33
N GLY A 102 1.89 13.19 4.45
CA GLY A 102 0.56 13.30 5.04
C GLY A 102 -0.48 12.48 4.26
N GLY A 103 -1.52 13.15 3.74
CA GLY A 103 -2.46 12.55 2.80
C GLY A 103 -3.23 11.33 3.30
N TYR A 104 -3.54 11.22 4.60
CA TYR A 104 -4.23 10.07 5.19
C TYR A 104 -3.47 8.73 5.06
N THR A 105 -2.13 8.78 5.00
CA THR A 105 -1.24 7.59 5.03
C THR A 105 -1.04 7.02 6.43
N THR A 106 -2.11 7.00 7.23
CA THR A 106 -2.11 6.44 8.58
C THR A 106 -2.00 4.91 8.58
N THR A 107 -2.42 4.28 7.50
CA THR A 107 -2.26 2.86 7.24
C THR A 107 -1.85 2.64 5.79
N ASP A 108 -1.19 1.51 5.57
CA ASP A 108 -0.63 1.13 4.29
C ASP A 108 -0.73 -0.39 4.16
N PHE A 109 -1.70 -0.87 3.40
CA PHE A 109 -1.79 -2.28 3.10
C PHE A 109 -0.69 -2.66 2.13
N ALA A 110 -0.13 -3.85 2.29
CA ALA A 110 0.81 -4.42 1.34
C ALA A 110 0.50 -5.90 1.11
N VAL A 111 0.89 -6.40 -0.06
CA VAL A 111 0.82 -7.83 -0.38
C VAL A 111 2.18 -8.29 -0.84
N ASP A 112 2.62 -9.43 -0.36
CA ASP A 112 3.83 -10.10 -0.85
C ASP A 112 3.62 -11.61 -0.96
N GLU A 113 4.70 -12.35 -1.18
CA GLU A 113 4.68 -13.81 -1.32
C GLU A 113 4.14 -14.55 -0.07
N TYR A 114 4.07 -13.89 1.08
CA TYR A 114 3.54 -14.44 2.34
C TYR A 114 2.14 -13.93 2.71
N GLY A 115 1.53 -13.10 1.86
CA GLY A 115 0.12 -12.72 1.94
C GLY A 115 -0.10 -11.26 2.27
N LEU A 116 -1.16 -10.99 3.05
CA LEU A 116 -1.65 -9.63 3.33
C LEU A 116 -1.02 -9.04 4.60
N TRP A 117 -0.55 -7.80 4.49
CA TRP A 117 0.08 -7.03 5.55
C TRP A 117 -0.60 -5.68 5.73
N LEU A 118 -0.46 -5.11 6.92
CA LEU A 118 -0.81 -3.73 7.23
C LEU A 118 0.37 -3.08 7.92
N VAL A 119 0.87 -2.00 7.35
CA VAL A 119 1.89 -1.13 7.94
C VAL A 119 1.20 0.14 8.45
N TYR A 120 1.45 0.53 9.69
CA TYR A 120 0.82 1.71 10.28
C TYR A 120 1.64 2.33 11.41
N GLY A 121 1.47 3.63 11.63
CA GLY A 121 2.03 4.32 12.79
C GLY A 121 1.25 3.98 14.06
N ASN A 122 1.92 3.42 15.07
CA ASN A 122 1.25 3.03 16.32
C ASN A 122 0.99 4.23 17.23
N ARG A 123 -0.29 4.61 17.39
CA ARG A 123 -0.71 5.72 18.27
C ARG A 123 -0.34 5.54 19.74
N SER A 124 -0.25 4.30 20.20
CA SER A 124 0.09 3.97 21.59
C SER A 124 1.59 3.92 21.84
N ASN A 125 2.42 4.01 20.78
CA ASN A 125 3.87 3.89 20.87
C ASN A 125 4.58 4.91 19.98
N ASN A 126 4.32 6.21 20.23
CA ASN A 126 5.09 7.31 19.65
C ASN A 126 5.25 7.25 18.11
N CYS A 127 4.21 6.76 17.42
CA CYS A 127 4.16 6.71 15.97
C CYS A 127 5.27 5.82 15.32
N TYR A 128 5.86 4.89 16.08
CA TYR A 128 6.70 3.85 15.49
C TYR A 128 5.86 2.96 14.56
N LEU A 129 6.42 2.62 13.40
CA LEU A 129 5.75 1.72 12.47
C LEU A 129 5.55 0.36 13.13
N VAL A 130 4.40 -0.24 12.86
CA VAL A 130 4.09 -1.62 13.14
C VAL A 130 3.82 -2.31 11.82
N ILE A 131 4.40 -3.49 11.64
CA ILE A 131 4.07 -4.40 10.55
C ILE A 131 3.09 -5.40 11.17
N ALA A 132 1.90 -5.55 10.62
CA ALA A 132 0.92 -6.53 11.07
C ALA A 132 0.60 -7.50 9.94
N LYS A 133 0.70 -8.80 10.23
CA LYS A 133 0.22 -9.86 9.34
C LYS A 133 -1.29 -9.97 9.50
N ILE A 134 -2.02 -9.78 8.41
CA ILE A 134 -3.48 -9.73 8.42
C ILE A 134 -4.03 -11.02 7.81
N ASN A 135 -5.03 -11.58 8.47
CA ASN A 135 -5.84 -12.64 7.90
C ASN A 135 -6.76 -12.04 6.82
N PRO A 136 -6.65 -12.43 5.54
CA PRO A 136 -7.38 -11.78 4.45
C PRO A 136 -8.88 -12.04 4.47
N ASP A 137 -9.39 -13.00 5.24
CA ASP A 137 -10.83 -13.30 5.29
C ASP A 137 -11.53 -12.62 6.47
N THR A 138 -10.84 -12.48 7.60
CA THR A 138 -11.40 -11.94 8.84
C THR A 138 -10.90 -10.54 9.19
N LEU A 139 -9.80 -10.10 8.56
CA LEU A 139 -9.04 -8.89 8.91
C LEU A 139 -8.45 -8.90 10.33
N ASN A 140 -8.41 -10.06 10.99
CA ASN A 140 -7.74 -10.19 12.28
C ASN A 140 -6.22 -10.09 12.11
N VAL A 141 -5.56 -9.47 13.10
CA VAL A 141 -4.10 -9.46 13.20
C VAL A 141 -3.65 -10.85 13.67
N GLU A 142 -2.92 -11.55 12.82
CA GLU A 142 -2.35 -12.87 13.12
C GLU A 142 -1.07 -12.73 13.96
N HIS A 143 -0.25 -11.73 13.60
CA HIS A 143 0.97 -11.38 14.32
C HIS A 143 1.36 -9.93 14.02
N SER A 144 2.13 -9.30 14.90
CA SER A 144 2.62 -7.93 14.70
C SER A 144 4.07 -7.76 15.15
N TRP A 145 4.84 -6.98 14.40
CA TRP A 145 6.23 -6.64 14.68
C TRP A 145 6.36 -5.14 14.91
N ALA A 146 6.89 -4.75 16.07
CA ALA A 146 7.21 -3.36 16.36
C ALA A 146 8.56 -2.99 15.73
N THR A 147 8.60 -1.84 15.05
CA THR A 147 9.82 -1.29 14.46
C THR A 147 10.40 -0.18 15.34
N THR A 148 11.61 0.30 15.02
CA THR A 148 12.24 1.48 15.65
C THR A 148 12.20 2.72 14.77
N ILE A 149 11.40 2.73 13.69
CA ILE A 149 11.30 3.84 12.76
C ILE A 149 9.95 4.51 12.87
N ARG A 150 9.91 5.85 12.92
CA ARG A 150 8.64 6.60 13.01
C ARG A 150 8.04 6.76 11.62
N SER A 151 6.70 6.66 11.49
CA SER A 151 6.02 6.81 10.19
C SER A 151 6.37 8.14 9.51
N GLY A 152 6.35 9.25 10.25
CA GLY A 152 6.64 10.59 9.72
C GLY A 152 8.09 10.80 9.26
N SER A 153 8.95 9.79 9.40
CA SER A 153 10.32 9.84 8.89
C SER A 153 10.50 9.11 7.54
N VAL A 154 9.54 8.29 7.09
CA VAL A 154 9.63 7.56 5.80
C VAL A 154 8.86 8.29 4.71
N GLY A 155 9.30 8.14 3.45
CA GLY A 155 8.54 8.62 2.30
C GLY A 155 7.35 7.72 1.98
N ASN A 156 7.62 6.43 1.82
CA ASN A 156 6.65 5.37 1.56
C ASN A 156 7.22 4.01 2.00
N THR A 157 6.41 2.95 1.99
CA THR A 157 6.87 1.59 2.32
C THR A 157 6.30 0.53 1.37
N PHE A 158 6.95 -0.63 1.28
CA PHE A 158 6.40 -1.82 0.64
C PHE A 158 6.93 -3.08 1.32
N MET A 159 6.23 -4.20 1.14
CA MET A 159 6.64 -5.52 1.60
C MET A 159 7.12 -6.39 0.44
N LYS A 160 8.19 -7.17 0.66
CA LYS A 160 8.59 -8.24 -0.26
C LYS A 160 9.25 -9.37 0.53
N CYS A 161 8.84 -10.63 0.29
CA CYS A 161 9.40 -11.82 0.94
C CYS A 161 9.47 -11.72 2.48
N GLY A 162 8.48 -11.10 3.12
CA GLY A 162 8.41 -10.85 4.56
C GLY A 162 9.34 -9.73 5.05
N VAL A 163 9.90 -8.92 4.17
CA VAL A 163 10.77 -7.80 4.52
C VAL A 163 10.07 -6.48 4.17
N LEU A 164 9.94 -5.60 5.16
CA LEU A 164 9.53 -4.21 4.97
C LEU A 164 10.72 -3.43 4.39
N TYR A 165 10.46 -2.66 3.35
CA TYR A 165 11.39 -1.68 2.80
C TYR A 165 10.75 -0.29 2.91
N ALA A 166 11.50 0.69 3.43
CA ALA A 166 11.01 2.05 3.59
C ALA A 166 11.93 3.07 2.91
N THR A 167 11.35 3.98 2.14
CA THR A 167 12.10 5.03 1.44
C THR A 167 12.46 6.19 2.38
N ASN A 168 13.52 6.92 2.03
CA ASN A 168 13.97 8.09 2.79
C ASN A 168 13.11 9.33 2.56
N SER A 169 12.55 9.46 1.36
CA SER A 169 11.83 10.65 0.93
C SER A 169 10.66 10.27 0.02
N TYR A 170 9.61 11.08 0.04
CA TYR A 170 8.54 11.02 -0.94
C TYR A 170 8.79 11.96 -2.14
N SER A 171 9.60 13.01 -1.97
CA SER A 171 9.69 14.13 -2.92
C SER A 171 11.07 14.40 -3.51
N GLU A 172 12.12 13.79 -2.98
CA GLU A 172 13.45 13.90 -3.60
C GLU A 172 13.47 13.16 -4.94
N THR A 173 14.19 13.71 -5.92
CA THR A 173 14.36 13.07 -7.24
C THR A 173 15.23 11.80 -7.13
N SER A 174 16.20 11.81 -6.21
CA SER A 174 17.00 10.64 -5.88
C SER A 174 16.62 10.16 -4.49
N THR A 175 15.80 9.11 -4.43
CA THR A 175 15.42 8.49 -3.15
C THR A 175 16.19 7.19 -2.95
N TYR A 176 16.13 6.64 -1.75
CA TYR A 176 16.85 5.46 -1.33
C TYR A 176 16.00 4.66 -0.36
N ILE A 177 16.21 3.35 -0.31
CA ILE A 177 15.74 2.57 0.83
C ILE A 177 16.62 2.91 2.03
N ARG A 178 16.04 3.53 3.05
CA ARG A 178 16.76 3.91 4.27
C ARG A 178 16.54 2.94 5.42
N TYR A 179 15.54 2.08 5.35
CA TYR A 179 15.24 1.17 6.43
C TYR A 179 14.64 -0.13 5.92
N THR A 180 15.01 -1.21 6.59
CA THR A 180 14.46 -2.54 6.35
C THR A 180 14.13 -3.24 7.66
N TYR A 181 13.08 -4.06 7.65
CA TYR A 181 12.73 -4.96 8.75
C TYR A 181 12.38 -6.33 8.19
N ASP A 182 13.10 -7.37 8.58
CA ASP A 182 12.85 -8.75 8.18
C ASP A 182 12.00 -9.47 9.25
N THR A 183 10.73 -9.74 8.92
CA THR A 183 9.77 -10.40 9.83
C THR A 183 10.13 -11.86 10.15
N ASN A 184 10.93 -12.51 9.30
CA ASN A 184 11.36 -13.88 9.51
C ASN A 184 12.42 -13.99 10.60
N THR A 185 13.25 -12.94 10.76
CA THR A 185 14.38 -12.94 11.69
C THR A 185 14.28 -11.88 12.80
N GLY A 186 13.32 -10.96 12.70
CA GLY A 186 13.19 -9.79 13.57
C GLY A 186 14.29 -8.74 13.39
N LYS A 187 15.15 -8.90 12.37
CA LYS A 187 16.29 -7.99 12.15
C LYS A 187 15.82 -6.72 11.45
N GLN A 188 16.19 -5.59 12.03
CA GLN A 188 15.94 -4.26 11.47
C GLN A 188 17.23 -3.50 11.23
N LYS A 189 17.30 -2.71 10.15
CA LYS A 189 18.50 -1.98 9.75
C LYS A 189 18.13 -0.63 9.18
N SER A 190 18.76 0.43 9.69
CA SER A 190 18.89 1.69 8.96
C SER A 190 20.03 1.55 7.96
N LEU A 191 19.78 1.92 6.71
CA LEU A 191 20.72 1.83 5.60
C LEU A 191 21.26 3.23 5.26
N PRO A 192 22.54 3.35 4.87
CA PRO A 192 23.08 4.59 4.31
C PRO A 192 22.34 5.02 3.02
N LEU A 193 22.25 6.34 2.78
CA LEU A 193 21.54 6.98 1.65
C LEU A 193 22.19 6.78 0.26
N ASN A 194 22.78 5.63 0.03
CA ASN A 194 23.37 5.23 -1.25
C ASN A 194 23.36 3.71 -1.46
N ARG A 195 22.89 2.94 -0.46
CA ARG A 195 22.99 1.48 -0.50
C ARG A 195 22.02 0.84 -1.49
N ILE A 196 20.78 1.35 -1.53
CA ILE A 196 19.75 0.87 -2.45
C ILE A 196 19.04 2.11 -3.01
N PRO A 197 19.45 2.63 -4.17
CA PRO A 197 18.80 3.77 -4.80
C PRO A 197 17.42 3.40 -5.34
N PHE A 198 16.51 4.37 -5.30
CA PHE A 198 15.19 4.33 -5.91
C PHE A 198 14.97 5.64 -6.69
N ASN A 199 15.13 5.56 -8.01
CA ASN A 199 14.98 6.71 -8.91
C ASN A 199 13.55 6.75 -9.42
N GLN A 200 12.70 7.48 -8.71
CA GLN A 200 11.31 7.69 -9.08
C GLN A 200 11.16 8.73 -10.19
N PRO A 201 10.17 8.59 -11.10
CA PRO A 201 9.98 9.52 -12.22
C PRO A 201 9.41 10.88 -11.79
N GLY A 202 8.61 10.91 -10.73
CA GLY A 202 8.00 12.11 -10.18
C GLY A 202 8.65 12.59 -8.88
N THR A 203 8.11 13.65 -8.30
CA THR A 203 8.59 14.25 -7.04
C THR A 203 7.53 14.27 -5.96
N TYR A 204 6.50 13.43 -6.08
CA TYR A 204 5.43 13.34 -5.08
C TYR A 204 4.94 11.89 -4.98
N ASN A 205 5.76 11.01 -4.40
CA ASN A 205 5.44 9.60 -4.18
C ASN A 205 4.24 9.43 -3.24
N THR A 206 3.08 9.23 -3.83
CA THR A 206 1.83 9.01 -3.08
C THR A 206 1.56 7.54 -2.82
N MET A 207 2.04 6.62 -3.65
CA MET A 207 1.86 5.18 -3.46
C MET A 207 3.08 4.43 -3.97
N LEU A 208 3.46 3.39 -3.23
CA LEU A 208 4.54 2.50 -3.59
C LEU A 208 4.21 1.07 -3.17
N ASP A 209 3.64 0.27 -4.07
CA ASP A 209 3.12 -1.07 -3.74
C ASP A 209 3.79 -2.19 -4.53
N TYR A 210 4.26 -3.23 -3.84
CA TYR A 210 4.75 -4.43 -4.50
C TYR A 210 3.58 -5.33 -4.90
N ASN A 211 3.65 -5.89 -6.11
CA ASN A 211 2.74 -6.93 -6.54
C ASN A 211 3.49 -8.27 -6.73
N PRO A 212 3.22 -9.31 -5.91
CA PRO A 212 3.87 -10.60 -6.04
C PRO A 212 3.45 -11.39 -7.30
N HIS A 213 2.35 -11.01 -7.96
CA HIS A 213 1.88 -11.70 -9.17
C HIS A 213 2.83 -11.52 -10.35
N ASP A 214 3.30 -10.29 -10.59
CA ASP A 214 4.20 -9.94 -11.68
C ASP A 214 5.61 -9.53 -11.21
N GLY A 215 5.82 -9.42 -9.90
CA GLY A 215 7.11 -9.09 -9.32
C GLY A 215 7.52 -7.62 -9.50
N LEU A 216 6.56 -6.73 -9.80
CA LEU A 216 6.83 -5.32 -10.02
C LEU A 216 6.48 -4.47 -8.78
N LEU A 217 7.23 -3.39 -8.60
CA LEU A 217 6.91 -2.32 -7.67
C LEU A 217 6.13 -1.24 -8.42
N TYR A 218 4.93 -0.94 -7.96
CA TYR A 218 4.00 0.02 -8.53
C TYR A 218 4.19 1.36 -7.85
N TYR A 219 4.16 2.43 -8.63
CA TYR A 219 4.34 3.79 -8.15
C TYR A 219 3.25 4.69 -8.67
N ALA A 220 2.77 5.60 -7.81
CA ALA A 220 1.93 6.71 -8.22
C ALA A 220 2.38 8.05 -7.65
N ASP A 221 2.36 9.05 -8.51
CA ASP A 221 2.43 10.47 -8.18
C ASP A 221 1.09 11.12 -8.56
N ASP A 222 0.18 11.24 -7.59
CA ASP A 222 -1.15 11.83 -7.82
C ASP A 222 -1.08 13.35 -8.09
N TYR A 223 0.04 14.01 -7.78
CA TYR A 223 0.21 15.46 -8.02
C TYR A 223 0.59 15.75 -9.47
N GLN A 224 1.51 14.98 -10.05
CA GLN A 224 2.00 15.13 -11.42
C GLN A 224 1.32 14.17 -12.40
N GLY A 225 0.57 13.19 -11.90
CA GLY A 225 -0.13 12.19 -12.70
C GLY A 225 0.76 11.06 -13.23
N TYR A 226 1.95 10.84 -12.63
CA TYR A 226 2.80 9.73 -13.04
C TYR A 226 2.31 8.42 -12.44
N LEU A 227 2.17 7.40 -13.30
CA LEU A 227 2.05 6.01 -12.92
C LEU A 227 3.24 5.26 -13.50
N ALA A 228 3.93 4.47 -12.68
CA ALA A 228 5.12 3.73 -13.12
C ALA A 228 5.19 2.35 -12.47
N THR A 229 5.98 1.47 -13.07
CA THR A 229 6.36 0.19 -12.48
C THR A 229 7.87 0.02 -12.53
N PHE A 230 8.42 -0.67 -11.54
CA PHE A 230 9.85 -0.96 -11.44
C PHE A 230 10.07 -2.46 -11.25
N PRO A 231 11.01 -3.08 -12.00
CA PRO A 231 11.42 -4.44 -11.69
C PRO A 231 12.20 -4.47 -10.38
N ILE A 232 11.94 -5.47 -9.54
CA ILE A 232 12.76 -5.73 -8.34
C ILE A 232 13.78 -6.82 -8.65
N VAL A 233 15.06 -6.44 -8.67
CA VAL A 233 16.18 -7.37 -8.87
C VAL A 233 16.95 -7.56 -7.58
N LYS A 234 17.40 -8.79 -7.31
CA LYS A 234 18.37 -9.05 -6.26
C LYS A 234 19.74 -8.65 -6.79
N SER A 235 20.40 -7.68 -6.15
CA SER A 235 21.83 -7.42 -6.42
C SER A 235 22.60 -8.70 -6.10
N VAL A 236 23.34 -9.19 -7.10
CA VAL A 236 24.33 -10.26 -6.93
C VAL A 236 25.52 -9.72 -6.15
#